data_AF-X1CP72-F1
#
_entry.id   AF-X1CP72-F1
#
_cell.length_a   1.000
_cell.length_b   1.000
_cell.length_c   1.000
_cell.angle_alpha   90.00
_cell.angle_beta   90.00
_cell.angle_gamma   90.00
#
_symmetry.space_group_name_H-M   'P 1'
#
loop_
_entity.id
_entity.type
_entity.pdbx_description
1 polymer ?
#
loop_
_entity_poly.entity_id
_entity_poly.type
_entity_poly.pdbx_seq_one_letter_code
_entity_poly.pdbx_strand_id
1 'polypeptide(L)' 'MELKTLFSPKKIGTVQIKNRIVRSATFMHVAEKYGFVGERLLKMYEELASGGT' A
#
# COMPACT_ATOMS: atom_id res chain seq x y z
N MET A 1 -22.62 -4.76 -10.29
CA MET A 1 -22.43 -5.38 -8.97
C MET A 1 -21.66 -4.41 -8.10
N GLU A 2 -22.16 -4.05 -6.91
CA GLU A 2 -21.52 -3.06 -6.04
C GLU A 2 -20.63 -3.76 -5.01
N LEU A 3 -19.35 -3.36 -4.91
CA LEU A 3 -18.37 -3.96 -3.99
C LEU A 3 -18.41 -3.31 -2.60
N LYS A 4 -19.60 -3.21 -2.00
CA LYS A 4 -19.84 -2.49 -0.73
C LYS A 4 -18.87 -2.88 0.39
N THR A 5 -18.65 -4.18 0.59
CA THR A 5 -17.76 -4.67 1.64
C THR A 5 -16.31 -4.28 1.40
N LEU A 6 -15.83 -4.36 0.15
CA LEU A 6 -14.43 -4.10 -0.19
C LEU A 6 -14.04 -2.65 0.06
N PHE A 7 -14.92 -1.70 -0.24
CA PHE A 7 -14.67 -0.27 -0.04
C PHE A 7 -15.19 0.25 1.32
N SER A 8 -15.70 -0.62 2.19
CA SER A 8 -16.13 -0.23 3.53
C SER A 8 -14.93 0.00 4.47
N PRO A 9 -14.99 1.00 5.37
CA PRO A 9 -13.95 1.25 6.35
C PRO A 9 -13.90 0.15 7.44
N LYS A 10 -12.73 -0.10 8.01
CA LYS A 10 -12.54 -1.01 9.15
C LYS A 10 -11.34 -0.61 10.02
N LYS A 11 -11.46 -0.82 11.33
CA LYS A 11 -10.37 -0.61 12.29
C LYS A 11 -9.45 -1.85 12.35
N ILE A 12 -8.14 -1.63 12.32
CA ILE A 12 -7.10 -2.63 12.62
C ILE A 12 -6.27 -2.10 13.78
N GLY A 13 -6.34 -2.76 14.94
CA GLY A 13 -5.75 -2.24 16.18
C GLY A 13 -6.33 -0.88 16.54
N THR A 14 -5.49 0.16 16.57
CA THR A 14 -5.87 1.56 16.85
C THR A 14 -6.13 2.39 15.59
N VAL A 15 -5.84 1.89 14.39
CA VAL A 15 -5.90 2.64 13.12
C VAL A 15 -7.19 2.37 12.37
N GLN A 16 -7.83 3.44 11.87
CA GLN A 16 -8.98 3.35 10.96
C GLN A 16 -8.49 3.27 9.51
N ILE A 17 -8.78 2.17 8.80
CA ILE A 17 -8.47 2.01 7.37
C ILE A 17 -9.71 2.37 6.55
N LYS A 18 -9.49 3.07 5.42
CA LYS A 18 -10.56 3.60 4.56
C LYS A 18 -11.28 2.54 3.71
N ASN A 19 -10.63 1.40 3.46
CA ASN A 19 -11.16 0.29 2.67
C ASN A 19 -10.53 -1.04 3.13
N ARG A 20 -10.87 -2.15 2.46
CA ARG A 20 -10.36 -3.49 2.77
C ARG A 20 -9.37 -4.03 1.72
N ILE A 21 -8.76 -3.12 0.96
CA ILE A 21 -7.75 -3.46 -0.05
C ILE A 21 -6.38 -3.40 0.62
N VAL A 22 -5.62 -4.50 0.56
CA VAL A 22 -4.30 -4.61 1.17
C VAL A 22 -3.28 -4.95 0.10
N ARG A 23 -2.22 -4.14 0.01
CA ARG A 23 -1.01 -4.48 -0.74
C ARG A 23 -0.12 -5.34 0.16
N SER A 24 -0.09 -6.66 -0.09
CA SER A 24 0.77 -7.58 0.66
C SER A 24 2.25 -7.24 0.51
N ALA A 25 3.06 -7.66 1.48
CA ALA A 25 4.51 -7.58 1.38
C ALA A 25 4.99 -8.26 0.08
N THR A 26 5.85 -7.59 -0.68
CA THR A 26 6.35 -8.11 -1.96
C THR A 26 7.77 -7.66 -2.17
N PHE A 27 8.64 -8.62 -2.46
CA PHE A 27 10.00 -8.33 -2.88
C PHE A 27 9.98 -7.80 -4.32
N MET A 28 10.26 -6.51 -4.49
CA MET A 28 10.19 -5.82 -5.79
C MET A 28 11.56 -5.59 -6.43
N HIS A 29 12.65 -5.95 -5.75
CA HIS A 29 14.01 -5.78 -6.25
C HIS A 29 14.34 -4.31 -6.62
N VAL A 30 13.86 -3.35 -5.82
CA VAL A 30 14.05 -1.90 -6.05
C VAL A 30 14.73 -1.17 -4.88
N ALA A 31 15.29 -1.92 -3.92
CA ALA A 31 16.13 -1.32 -2.89
C ALA A 31 17.49 -0.91 -3.48
N GLU A 32 18.08 0.15 -2.93
CA GLU A 32 19.41 0.61 -3.33
C GLU A 32 20.49 -0.34 -2.79
N LYS A 33 21.76 -0.03 -3.12
CA LYS A 33 22.92 -0.77 -2.61
C LYS A 33 22.83 -0.94 -1.09
N TYR A 34 23.15 -2.15 -0.60
CA TYR A 34 23.07 -2.52 0.82
C TYR A 34 21.65 -2.51 1.43
N GLY A 35 20.61 -2.47 0.60
CA GLY A 35 19.22 -2.55 1.06
C GLY A 35 18.66 -1.21 1.54
N PHE A 36 19.31 -0.09 1.23
CA PHE A 36 18.76 1.22 1.57
C PHE A 36 17.46 1.50 0.82
N VAL A 37 16.54 2.17 1.51
CA VAL A 37 15.35 2.75 0.89
C VAL A 37 15.80 3.94 0.05
N GLY A 38 15.62 3.85 -1.27
CA GLY A 38 15.90 4.95 -2.20
C GLY A 38 14.64 5.60 -2.75
N GLU A 39 14.83 6.67 -3.52
CA GLU A 39 13.77 7.46 -4.16
C GLU A 39 12.80 6.61 -4.99
N ARG A 40 13.32 5.61 -5.71
CA ARG A 40 12.48 4.72 -6.53
C ARG A 40 11.49 3.91 -5.68
N LEU A 41 11.93 3.44 -4.51
CA LEU A 41 11.07 2.68 -3.59
C LEU A 41 10.03 3.61 -2.94
N LEU A 42 10.43 4.83 -2.56
CA LEU A 42 9.52 5.84 -2.01
C LEU A 42 8.42 6.21 -2.99
N LYS A 43 8.78 6.65 -4.20
CA LYS A 43 7.84 7.08 -5.23
C LYS A 43 6.80 6.00 -5.56
N MET A 44 7.23 4.76 -5.67
CA MET A 44 6.32 3.65 -5.95
C MET A 44 5.33 3.41 -4.79
N TYR A 45 5.73 3.56 -3.53
CA TYR A 45 4.78 3.46 -2.41
C TYR A 45 3.87 4.70 -2.28
N GLU A 46 4.33 5.89 -2.67
CA GLU A 46 3.49 7.09 -2.78
C GLU A 46 2.39 6.90 -3.84
N GLU A 47 2.74 6.41 -5.03
CA GLU A 47 1.80 6.08 -6.10
C GLU A 47 0.75 5.05 -5.62
N LEU A 48 1.17 3.96 -4.98
CA LEU A 48 0.25 2.97 -4.39
C LEU A 48 -0.67 3.56 -3.33
N ALA A 49 -0.16 4.44 -2.45
CA ALA A 49 -0.95 5.07 -1.41
C ALA A 49 -2.02 6.04 -1.96
N SER A 50 -1.70 6.72 -3.07
CA SER A 50 -2.63 7.60 -3.79
C SER A 50 -3.76 6.88 -4.52
N GLY A 51 -3.68 5.54 -4.65
CA GLY A 51 -4.69 4.71 -5.31
C GLY A 51 -4.12 3.77 -6.37
N GLY A 52 -2.81 3.82 -6.63
CA GLY A 52 -2.18 3.07 -7.72
C GLY A 52 -2.53 3.66 -9.09
N THR A 53 -1.88 3.12 -10.12
CA THR A 53 -2.33 3.23 -11.53
C THR A 53 -3.09 1.97 -11.91
#